data_AF-A0A0T6LRQ7-F1
#
_entry.id   AF-A0A0T6LRQ7-F1
#
_cell.length_a   1.000
_cell.length_b   1.000
_cell.length_c   1.000
_cell.angle_alpha   90.00
_cell.angle_beta   90.00
_cell.angle_gamma   90.00
#
_symmetry.space_group_name_H-M   'P 1'
#
loop_
_entity.id
_entity.type
_entity.pdbx_description
1 polymer ?
#
loop_
_entity_poly.entity_id
_entity_poly.type
_entity_poly.pdbx_seq_one_letter_code
_entity_poly.pdbx_strand_id
1 'polypeptide(L)'
;MAATAAACLLSVLAVQVPAHADQATRQSGSEARAGDDFNGDGYRDLAIGTPDATVNGRAAAGSVVISYGTPQGIDPARRTVITQDSSFIPGAAETSDKFGTSISSGDLDGDGYADLVVGSPGEDISEGPDQGSVSVIWGGANGPTGSRTLTGRSSDSSPGEFGRTVVVGRFTGDGKPDVAVAGYTDVWLASDITKAGDAKIDHIYAYDLGPFHHKTIMSGTSGDANGDGRDELVVFGQTAYTALFTQVNDEFQVVWWEFGLGSAGDFGDINHDGYEDLVLGMPYMDDETGRAQIWWGDSDGFGGPDGPDPGQVTTLSQYACGLGDSELGDQFGHTVRLYDANRDGFGDLAVTAPYENAKDGAVWRLPGTANGLTAVGSQSFDPPRLGVNSPGARFGLVLNR
;
A
#
# COMPACT_ATOMS: atom_id res chain seq x y z
N MET A 1 22.36 9.73 36.44
CA MET A 1 21.67 8.43 36.54
C MET A 1 21.66 7.84 35.14
N ALA A 2 22.26 6.67 34.97
CA ALA A 2 22.37 6.01 33.67
C ALA A 2 21.00 5.45 33.28
N ALA A 3 20.51 5.82 32.09
CA ALA A 3 19.33 5.19 31.50
C ALA A 3 19.73 3.79 31.04
N THR A 4 19.20 2.77 31.72
CA THR A 4 19.25 1.39 31.26
C THR A 4 18.39 1.26 30.01
N ALA A 5 19.00 1.06 28.85
CA ALA A 5 18.33 0.55 27.66
C ALA A 5 17.82 -0.87 27.98
N ALA A 6 16.52 -1.02 28.15
CA ALA A 6 15.91 -2.34 28.22
C ALA A 6 15.99 -2.97 26.82
N ALA A 7 16.67 -4.11 26.70
CA ALA A 7 16.54 -4.92 25.50
C ALA A 7 15.07 -5.33 25.36
N CYS A 8 14.50 -5.14 24.17
CA CYS A 8 13.19 -5.66 23.80
C CYS A 8 13.31 -7.19 23.73
N LEU A 9 13.22 -7.87 24.88
CA LEU A 9 13.10 -9.32 24.95
C LEU A 9 11.66 -9.66 24.60
N LEU A 10 11.37 -9.78 23.30
CA LEU A 10 10.25 -10.58 22.83
C LEU A 10 10.52 -12.01 23.32
N SER A 11 9.64 -12.52 24.19
CA SER A 11 9.69 -13.92 24.60
C SER A 11 9.25 -14.79 23.42
N VAL A 12 10.19 -15.15 22.55
CA VAL A 12 9.99 -16.18 21.53
C VAL A 12 10.36 -17.51 22.18
N LEU A 13 9.40 -18.44 22.26
CA LEU A 13 9.75 -19.85 22.31
C LEU A 13 10.47 -20.16 21.00
N ALA A 14 11.80 -20.30 21.04
CA ALA A 14 12.59 -20.66 19.88
C ALA A 14 12.15 -22.04 19.35
N VAL A 15 11.35 -22.06 18.29
CA VAL A 15 11.32 -23.19 17.37
C VAL A 15 12.51 -23.00 16.44
N GLN A 16 13.40 -24.00 16.42
CA GLN A 16 14.52 -24.00 15.49
C GLN A 16 13.96 -24.16 14.07
N VAL A 17 13.93 -23.08 13.29
CA VAL A 17 13.68 -23.16 11.85
C VAL A 17 14.97 -23.68 11.19
N PRO A 18 14.91 -24.73 10.34
CA PRO A 18 16.09 -25.18 9.62
C PRO A 18 16.56 -24.07 8.68
N ALA A 19 17.87 -23.79 8.69
CA ALA A 19 18.50 -22.96 7.68
C ALA A 19 18.25 -23.56 6.29
N HIS A 20 17.43 -22.89 5.47
CA HIS A 20 17.30 -23.18 4.06
C HIS A 20 18.27 -22.27 3.29
N ALA A 21 18.91 -22.87 2.29
CA ALA A 21 20.07 -22.33 1.61
C ALA A 21 19.71 -21.19 0.63
N ASP A 22 20.66 -20.25 0.50
CA ASP A 22 20.73 -19.15 -0.47
C ASP A 22 19.88 -19.33 -1.74
N GLN A 23 18.80 -18.54 -1.83
CA GLN A 23 18.25 -18.01 -3.08
C GLN A 23 18.29 -16.47 -3.03
N ALA A 24 19.47 -15.91 -2.77
CA ALA A 24 19.74 -14.51 -3.04
C ALA A 24 19.61 -14.26 -4.55
N THR A 25 18.49 -13.68 -5.00
CA THR A 25 18.39 -12.66 -6.08
C THR A 25 16.92 -12.44 -6.49
N ARG A 26 16.15 -11.68 -5.71
CA ARG A 26 14.88 -11.09 -6.21
C ARG A 26 14.57 -9.66 -5.80
N GLN A 27 15.59 -8.86 -5.46
CA GLN A 27 15.59 -7.48 -5.93
C GLN A 27 16.25 -7.46 -7.31
N SER A 28 15.50 -7.82 -8.34
CA SER A 28 15.95 -7.53 -9.71
C SER A 28 16.18 -6.03 -9.79
N GLY A 29 17.43 -5.61 -9.98
CA GLY A 29 17.83 -4.20 -10.01
C GLY A 29 17.20 -3.38 -11.15
N SER A 30 16.31 -3.97 -11.97
CA SER A 30 15.43 -3.26 -12.91
C SER A 30 14.11 -2.82 -12.26
N GLU A 31 13.51 -3.61 -11.38
CA GLU A 31 12.20 -3.34 -10.79
C GLU A 31 12.29 -2.37 -9.62
N ALA A 32 13.37 -2.47 -8.82
CA ALA A 32 13.68 -1.46 -7.80
C ALA A 32 14.06 -0.09 -8.41
N ARG A 33 14.39 -0.03 -9.72
CA ARG A 33 14.66 1.22 -10.44
C ARG A 33 13.42 1.85 -11.04
N ALA A 34 12.45 1.05 -11.49
CA ALA A 34 11.26 1.53 -12.18
C ALA A 34 9.99 1.60 -11.31
N GLY A 35 10.05 1.36 -10.00
CA GLY A 35 8.85 1.44 -9.15
C GLY A 35 8.16 2.81 -9.20
N ASP A 36 8.94 3.90 -9.21
CA ASP A 36 8.45 5.28 -9.21
C ASP A 36 9.31 6.24 -10.07
N ASP A 37 10.12 5.72 -11.00
CA ASP A 37 10.92 6.53 -11.93
C ASP A 37 10.18 6.66 -13.27
N PHE A 38 9.23 7.60 -13.35
CA PHE A 38 8.34 7.76 -14.52
C PHE A 38 9.08 8.31 -15.74
N ASN A 39 10.27 8.89 -15.56
CA ASN A 39 11.08 9.45 -16.63
C ASN A 39 12.37 8.68 -16.95
N GLY A 40 12.68 7.65 -16.17
CA GLY A 40 13.82 6.75 -16.34
C GLY A 40 15.18 7.42 -16.15
N ASP A 41 15.25 8.53 -15.40
CA ASP A 41 16.49 9.27 -15.18
C ASP A 41 17.35 8.70 -14.02
N GLY A 42 16.89 7.62 -13.39
CA GLY A 42 17.56 6.88 -12.34
C GLY A 42 17.31 7.45 -10.94
N TYR A 43 16.45 8.44 -10.81
CA TYR A 43 16.01 9.00 -9.54
C TYR A 43 14.51 8.75 -9.37
N ARG A 44 14.10 8.24 -8.19
CA ARG A 44 12.67 8.08 -7.89
C ARG A 44 11.95 9.42 -7.95
N ASP A 45 10.81 9.44 -8.61
CA ASP A 45 9.89 10.55 -8.66
C ASP A 45 8.84 10.43 -7.55
N LEU A 46 7.98 11.45 -7.42
CA LEU A 46 6.88 11.48 -6.47
C LEU A 46 5.57 11.86 -7.16
N ALA A 47 4.60 10.95 -7.15
CA ALA A 47 3.23 11.22 -7.59
C ALA A 47 2.34 11.58 -6.38
N ILE A 48 1.51 12.62 -6.53
CA ILE A 48 0.58 13.07 -5.49
C ILE A 48 -0.80 13.26 -6.09
N GLY A 49 -1.77 12.49 -5.60
CA GLY A 49 -3.19 12.66 -5.90
C GLY A 49 -3.78 13.90 -5.22
N THR A 50 -4.63 14.62 -5.95
CA THR A 50 -5.38 15.79 -5.46
C THR A 50 -6.84 15.69 -5.91
N PRO A 51 -7.59 14.70 -5.40
CA PRO A 51 -8.92 14.35 -5.92
C PRO A 51 -9.95 15.49 -5.81
N ASP A 52 -9.73 16.46 -4.92
CA ASP A 52 -10.62 17.63 -4.76
C ASP A 52 -10.23 18.82 -5.66
N ALA A 53 -9.21 18.70 -6.50
CA ALA A 53 -8.77 19.76 -7.39
C ALA A 53 -9.88 20.17 -8.38
N THR A 54 -9.97 21.48 -8.65
CA THR A 54 -10.88 22.02 -9.66
C THR A 54 -10.17 22.07 -11.02
N VAL A 55 -10.74 21.43 -12.03
CA VAL A 55 -10.18 21.38 -13.40
C VAL A 55 -11.12 22.10 -14.35
N ASN A 56 -10.65 23.17 -14.99
CA ASN A 56 -11.42 23.96 -15.97
C ASN A 56 -12.83 24.36 -15.48
N GLY A 57 -12.96 24.66 -14.18
CA GLY A 57 -14.22 25.08 -13.55
C GLY A 57 -15.07 23.95 -12.97
N ARG A 58 -14.63 22.69 -13.09
CA ARG A 58 -15.32 21.50 -12.58
C ARG A 58 -14.75 21.15 -11.21
N ALA A 59 -15.57 21.30 -10.17
CA ALA A 59 -15.14 21.08 -8.79
C ALA A 59 -14.89 19.59 -8.55
N ALA A 60 -13.86 19.27 -7.75
CA ALA A 60 -13.54 17.89 -7.39
C ALA A 60 -13.37 16.93 -8.59
N ALA A 61 -12.96 17.47 -9.74
CA ALA A 61 -12.59 16.67 -10.90
C ALA A 61 -11.30 15.89 -10.66
N GLY A 62 -10.40 16.46 -9.86
CA GLY A 62 -9.16 15.81 -9.44
C GLY A 62 -7.98 16.03 -10.38
N SER A 63 -6.78 15.85 -9.83
CA SER A 63 -5.53 15.88 -10.59
C SER A 63 -4.45 15.03 -9.91
N VAL A 64 -3.42 14.64 -10.66
CA VAL A 64 -2.18 14.08 -10.11
C VAL A 64 -1.01 14.99 -10.47
N VAL A 65 -0.12 15.23 -9.52
CA VAL A 65 1.14 15.95 -9.74
C VAL A 65 2.29 14.98 -9.62
N ILE A 66 3.10 14.84 -10.67
CA ILE A 66 4.36 14.10 -10.65
C ILE A 66 5.49 15.12 -10.50
N SER A 67 6.24 15.05 -9.41
CA SER A 67 7.47 15.84 -9.20
C SER A 67 8.69 14.95 -9.41
N TYR A 68 9.59 15.36 -10.28
CA TYR A 68 10.71 14.51 -10.71
C TYR A 68 11.86 14.50 -9.70
N GLY A 69 12.46 13.33 -9.56
CA GLY A 69 13.65 13.09 -8.76
C GLY A 69 14.89 13.77 -9.34
N THR A 70 15.86 14.01 -8.46
CA THR A 70 17.19 14.50 -8.80
C THR A 70 18.21 13.87 -7.84
N PRO A 71 19.53 13.99 -8.08
CA PRO A 71 20.51 13.56 -7.09
C PRO A 71 20.42 14.30 -5.75
N GLN A 72 19.69 15.41 -5.68
CA GLN A 72 19.44 16.18 -4.45
C GLN A 72 18.09 15.84 -3.80
N GLY A 73 17.33 14.87 -4.34
CA GLY A 73 15.97 14.55 -3.95
C GLY A 73 14.92 15.10 -4.91
N ILE A 74 13.66 15.10 -4.50
CA ILE A 74 12.53 15.58 -5.31
C ILE A 74 12.67 17.08 -5.61
N ASP A 75 12.54 17.47 -6.89
CA ASP A 75 12.49 18.87 -7.33
C ASP A 75 11.05 19.27 -7.71
N PRO A 76 10.32 20.00 -6.84
CA PRO A 76 8.94 20.40 -7.12
C PRO A 76 8.80 21.40 -8.29
N ALA A 77 9.90 22.01 -8.75
CA ALA A 77 9.89 22.86 -9.94
C ALA A 77 9.91 22.04 -11.24
N ARG A 78 10.53 20.85 -11.22
CA ARG A 78 10.46 19.87 -12.32
C ARG A 78 9.25 18.96 -12.10
N ARG A 79 8.08 19.38 -12.58
CA ARG A 79 6.85 18.61 -12.40
C ARG A 79 5.95 18.60 -13.62
N THR A 80 5.10 17.59 -13.68
CA THR A 80 3.98 17.46 -14.62
C THR A 80 2.68 17.37 -13.83
N VAL A 81 1.62 18.02 -14.32
CA VAL A 81 0.27 17.92 -13.76
C VAL A 81 -0.60 17.20 -14.76
N ILE A 82 -1.31 16.18 -14.30
CA ILE A 82 -2.17 15.31 -15.08
C ILE A 82 -3.60 15.44 -14.57
N THR A 83 -4.53 15.65 -15.49
CA THR A 83 -5.98 15.58 -15.26
C THR A 83 -6.61 14.70 -16.34
N GLN A 84 -7.88 14.33 -16.20
CA GLN A 84 -8.63 13.67 -17.28
C GLN A 84 -8.76 14.53 -18.56
N ASP A 85 -8.53 15.84 -18.49
CA ASP A 85 -8.47 16.73 -19.66
C ASP A 85 -7.10 16.67 -20.39
N SER A 86 -6.13 15.91 -19.89
CA SER A 86 -4.82 15.74 -20.55
C SER A 86 -5.01 15.05 -21.90
N SER A 87 -4.38 15.56 -22.97
CA SER A 87 -4.65 15.11 -24.35
C SER A 87 -4.39 13.63 -24.62
N PHE A 88 -3.64 12.95 -23.75
CA PHE A 88 -3.32 11.53 -23.85
C PHE A 88 -4.26 10.64 -23.02
N ILE A 89 -5.14 11.21 -22.19
CA ILE A 89 -6.19 10.49 -21.47
C ILE A 89 -7.49 10.58 -22.25
N PRO A 90 -8.08 9.46 -22.69
CA PRO A 90 -9.39 9.48 -23.33
C PRO A 90 -10.48 9.97 -22.37
N GLY A 91 -11.41 10.77 -22.89
CA GLY A 91 -12.51 11.34 -22.10
C GLY A 91 -12.30 12.83 -21.80
N ALA A 92 -12.96 13.30 -20.75
CA ALA A 92 -12.81 14.65 -20.23
C ALA A 92 -12.99 14.61 -18.72
N ALA A 93 -12.43 15.60 -18.02
CA ALA A 93 -12.75 15.79 -16.62
C ALA A 93 -14.20 16.23 -16.46
N GLU A 94 -14.89 15.70 -15.46
CA GLU A 94 -16.24 16.03 -15.03
C GLU A 94 -16.25 16.43 -13.53
N THR A 95 -17.42 16.78 -12.99
CA THR A 95 -17.50 17.27 -11.61
C THR A 95 -17.67 16.08 -10.68
N SER A 96 -16.74 15.90 -9.74
CA SER A 96 -16.72 14.80 -8.76
C SER A 96 -16.17 13.46 -9.25
N ASP A 97 -15.45 13.40 -10.38
CA ASP A 97 -14.78 12.15 -10.81
C ASP A 97 -13.69 11.72 -9.84
N LYS A 98 -13.12 12.70 -9.12
CA LYS A 98 -12.05 12.52 -8.14
C LYS A 98 -10.83 11.81 -8.71
N PHE A 99 -10.38 12.19 -9.91
CA PHE A 99 -9.13 11.69 -10.49
C PHE A 99 -7.96 11.88 -9.51
N GLY A 100 -7.25 10.78 -9.23
CA GLY A 100 -6.19 10.76 -8.23
C GLY A 100 -6.67 10.46 -6.80
N THR A 101 -7.87 9.89 -6.64
CA THR A 101 -8.30 9.32 -5.35
C THR A 101 -7.35 8.23 -4.87
N SER A 102 -6.95 7.34 -5.78
CA SER A 102 -5.98 6.29 -5.54
C SER A 102 -4.90 6.34 -6.60
N ILE A 103 -3.67 6.04 -6.19
CA ILE A 103 -2.49 5.98 -7.07
C ILE A 103 -1.65 4.76 -6.70
N SER A 104 -1.10 4.11 -7.73
CA SER A 104 -0.09 3.07 -7.61
C SER A 104 0.80 3.11 -8.87
N SER A 105 1.91 2.39 -8.87
CA SER A 105 2.93 2.50 -9.90
C SER A 105 3.71 1.21 -10.08
N GLY A 106 4.27 1.04 -11.27
CA GLY A 106 5.12 -0.08 -11.66
C GLY A 106 5.35 -0.06 -13.17
N ASP A 107 6.29 -0.85 -13.68
CA ASP A 107 6.52 -0.99 -15.12
C ASP A 107 5.54 -2.03 -15.70
N LEU A 108 4.31 -1.61 -15.99
CA LEU A 108 3.21 -2.50 -16.38
C LEU A 108 3.38 -3.00 -17.81
N ASP A 109 4.02 -2.23 -18.69
CA ASP A 109 4.25 -2.63 -20.07
C ASP A 109 5.66 -3.16 -20.39
N GLY A 110 6.57 -3.12 -19.41
CA GLY A 110 7.91 -3.70 -19.48
C GLY A 110 8.90 -2.89 -20.32
N ASP A 111 8.66 -1.60 -20.51
CA ASP A 111 9.52 -0.71 -21.29
C ASP A 111 10.66 -0.05 -20.49
N GLY A 112 10.70 -0.30 -19.17
CA GLY A 112 11.73 0.17 -18.26
C GLY A 112 11.46 1.54 -17.66
N TYR A 113 10.29 2.14 -17.90
CA TYR A 113 9.81 3.33 -17.20
C TYR A 113 8.73 2.94 -16.19
N ALA A 114 8.63 3.67 -15.07
CA ALA A 114 7.46 3.50 -14.20
C ALA A 114 6.21 3.99 -14.93
N ASP A 115 5.14 3.21 -14.84
CA ASP A 115 3.80 3.61 -15.24
C ASP A 115 3.00 4.00 -13.99
N LEU A 116 2.04 4.91 -14.18
CA LEU A 116 1.19 5.41 -13.11
C LEU A 116 -0.24 4.90 -13.29
N VAL A 117 -0.78 4.23 -12.29
CA VAL A 117 -2.16 3.76 -12.22
C VAL A 117 -2.96 4.73 -11.35
N VAL A 118 -4.02 5.32 -11.90
CA VAL A 118 -4.80 6.39 -11.24
C VAL A 118 -6.29 6.06 -11.25
N GLY A 119 -6.91 6.06 -10.07
CA GLY A 119 -8.35 5.90 -9.93
C GLY A 119 -9.15 7.21 -10.05
N SER A 120 -10.30 7.12 -10.74
CA SER A 120 -11.40 8.10 -10.76
C SER A 120 -12.70 7.40 -10.36
N PRO A 121 -12.95 7.16 -9.06
CA PRO A 121 -14.11 6.39 -8.61
C PRO A 121 -15.45 7.07 -8.89
N GLY A 122 -15.48 8.39 -9.13
CA GLY A 122 -16.71 9.11 -9.51
C GLY A 122 -16.94 9.22 -11.01
N GLU A 123 -16.13 8.55 -11.84
CA GLU A 123 -16.27 8.64 -13.30
C GLU A 123 -17.60 8.04 -13.78
N ASP A 124 -18.29 8.80 -14.63
CA ASP A 124 -19.43 8.31 -15.39
C ASP A 124 -18.94 7.52 -16.61
N ILE A 125 -19.40 6.28 -16.76
CA ILE A 125 -19.10 5.44 -17.93
C ILE A 125 -20.39 5.09 -18.68
N SER A 126 -20.28 4.41 -19.82
CA SER A 126 -21.44 4.10 -20.67
C SER A 126 -22.54 3.28 -19.98
N GLU A 127 -22.18 2.57 -18.92
CA GLU A 127 -22.99 1.68 -18.12
C GLU A 127 -23.80 2.41 -17.04
N GLY A 128 -23.37 3.60 -16.59
CA GLY A 128 -24.04 4.35 -15.54
C GLY A 128 -23.17 5.44 -14.89
N PRO A 129 -23.80 6.30 -14.07
CA PRO A 129 -23.10 7.33 -13.34
C PRO A 129 -22.28 6.75 -12.16
N ASP A 130 -21.20 7.42 -11.78
CA ASP A 130 -20.34 7.09 -10.62
C ASP A 130 -19.90 5.60 -10.58
N GLN A 131 -19.75 4.97 -11.74
CA GLN A 131 -19.31 3.59 -11.84
C GLN A 131 -17.79 3.47 -11.67
N GLY A 132 -17.07 4.56 -11.94
CA GLY A 132 -15.65 4.70 -11.76
C GLY A 132 -14.82 4.16 -12.93
N SER A 133 -13.58 4.63 -13.00
CA SER A 133 -12.58 4.17 -13.96
C SER A 133 -11.17 4.21 -13.36
N VAL A 134 -10.23 3.51 -14.03
CA VAL A 134 -8.80 3.61 -13.75
C VAL A 134 -8.07 4.00 -15.02
N SER A 135 -7.19 5.00 -14.93
CA SER A 135 -6.24 5.35 -16.00
C SER A 135 -4.87 4.75 -15.71
N VAL A 136 -4.38 3.88 -16.59
CA VAL A 136 -2.98 3.45 -16.62
C VAL A 136 -2.22 4.39 -17.55
N ILE A 137 -1.27 5.15 -17.02
CA ILE A 137 -0.55 6.21 -17.72
C ILE A 137 0.90 5.77 -17.91
N TRP A 138 1.31 5.64 -19.17
CA TRP A 138 2.62 5.12 -19.53
C TRP A 138 3.73 6.13 -19.23
N GLY A 139 4.79 5.66 -18.59
CA GLY A 139 6.02 6.42 -18.40
C GLY A 139 6.72 6.76 -19.71
N GLY A 140 7.84 7.49 -19.59
CA GLY A 140 8.74 7.72 -20.71
C GLY A 140 9.76 8.82 -20.47
N ALA A 141 10.79 8.86 -21.30
CA ALA A 141 11.97 9.72 -21.13
C ALA A 141 11.70 11.23 -20.93
N ASN A 142 10.52 11.72 -21.31
CA ASN A 142 10.11 13.13 -21.14
C ASN A 142 8.86 13.27 -20.26
N GLY A 143 8.57 12.26 -19.43
CA GLY A 143 7.34 12.12 -18.68
C GLY A 143 6.26 11.32 -19.44
N PRO A 144 5.00 11.37 -18.93
CA PRO A 144 3.89 10.58 -19.44
C PRO A 144 3.69 10.63 -20.96
N THR A 145 3.54 9.47 -21.61
CA THR A 145 3.53 9.36 -23.08
C THR A 145 2.18 8.94 -23.68
N GLY A 146 1.31 8.34 -22.88
CA GLY A 146 0.02 7.81 -23.31
C GLY A 146 -0.77 7.29 -22.12
N SER A 147 -2.00 6.84 -22.33
CA SER A 147 -2.71 6.09 -21.31
C SER A 147 -3.67 5.06 -21.88
N ARG A 148 -4.21 4.25 -20.98
CA ARG A 148 -5.34 3.35 -21.19
C ARG A 148 -6.33 3.52 -20.05
N THR A 149 -7.61 3.50 -20.39
CA THR A 149 -8.70 3.46 -19.40
C THR A 149 -9.14 2.01 -19.18
N LEU A 150 -9.27 1.62 -17.92
CA LEU A 150 -9.86 0.38 -17.45
C LEU A 150 -11.19 0.71 -16.79
N THR A 151 -12.20 -0.13 -17.04
CA THR A 151 -13.51 -0.06 -16.39
C THR A 151 -13.88 -1.45 -15.90
N GLY A 152 -14.50 -1.51 -14.72
CA GLY A 152 -15.03 -2.75 -14.16
C GLY A 152 -16.54 -2.60 -13.96
N ARG A 153 -17.27 -3.64 -14.32
CA ARG A 153 -18.72 -3.67 -14.10
C ARG A 153 -19.02 -4.26 -12.73
N SER A 154 -19.73 -3.50 -11.88
CA SER A 154 -20.46 -4.02 -10.71
C SER A 154 -21.88 -4.45 -11.11
N SER A 155 -22.54 -5.23 -10.25
CA SER A 155 -23.96 -5.54 -10.43
C SER A 155 -24.81 -4.26 -10.35
N ASP A 156 -25.98 -4.27 -11.01
CA ASP A 156 -26.85 -3.08 -11.20
C ASP A 156 -27.42 -2.46 -9.89
N SER A 157 -26.97 -2.88 -8.70
CA SER A 157 -27.49 -2.47 -7.38
C SER A 157 -26.47 -1.80 -6.44
N SER A 158 -25.21 -1.59 -6.85
CA SER A 158 -24.19 -0.85 -6.08
C SER A 158 -23.53 0.21 -6.97
N PRO A 159 -23.20 1.41 -6.45
CA PRO A 159 -22.22 2.25 -7.14
C PRO A 159 -20.94 1.42 -7.32
N GLY A 160 -20.45 1.37 -8.56
CA GLY A 160 -19.26 0.57 -8.87
C GLY A 160 -18.02 1.14 -8.19
N GLU A 161 -17.91 2.48 -8.16
CA GLU A 161 -16.75 3.23 -7.68
C GLU A 161 -15.40 2.60 -8.08
N PHE A 162 -15.34 1.99 -9.26
CA PHE A 162 -14.15 1.30 -9.74
C PHE A 162 -12.96 2.26 -9.73
N GLY A 163 -11.83 1.81 -9.19
CA GLY A 163 -10.66 2.67 -8.99
C GLY A 163 -10.65 3.40 -7.65
N ARG A 164 -11.53 3.09 -6.71
CA ARG A 164 -11.45 3.64 -5.35
C ARG A 164 -10.14 3.27 -4.65
N THR A 165 -9.68 2.04 -4.83
CA THR A 165 -8.36 1.56 -4.43
C THR A 165 -7.73 0.85 -5.60
N VAL A 166 -6.44 1.11 -5.85
CA VAL A 166 -5.64 0.38 -6.85
C VAL A 166 -4.37 -0.13 -6.19
N VAL A 167 -4.02 -1.39 -6.48
CA VAL A 167 -2.80 -2.04 -6.00
C VAL A 167 -2.13 -2.69 -7.20
N VAL A 168 -0.93 -2.22 -7.55
CA VAL A 168 -0.06 -2.89 -8.52
C VAL A 168 0.67 -4.03 -7.80
N GLY A 169 0.62 -5.23 -8.38
CA GLY A 169 1.25 -6.44 -7.83
C GLY A 169 1.38 -7.52 -8.89
N ARG A 170 2.14 -8.59 -8.63
CA ARG A 170 2.27 -9.71 -9.56
C ARG A 170 1.26 -10.78 -9.25
N PHE A 171 0.08 -10.70 -9.83
CA PHE A 171 -0.98 -11.62 -9.46
C PHE A 171 -0.97 -12.85 -10.36
N THR A 172 -0.84 -12.74 -11.68
CA THR A 172 -1.10 -13.88 -12.59
C THR A 172 0.04 -14.90 -12.73
N GLY A 173 1.22 -14.64 -12.15
CA GLY A 173 2.39 -15.51 -12.24
C GLY A 173 3.06 -15.55 -13.62
N ASP A 174 2.65 -14.68 -14.55
CA ASP A 174 3.27 -14.52 -15.87
C ASP A 174 4.58 -13.71 -15.83
N GLY A 175 4.95 -13.22 -14.64
CA GLY A 175 6.13 -12.41 -14.38
C GLY A 175 5.96 -10.92 -14.68
N LYS A 176 4.75 -10.46 -14.99
CA LYS A 176 4.43 -9.05 -15.22
C LYS A 176 3.59 -8.47 -14.08
N PRO A 177 3.63 -7.15 -13.87
CA PRO A 177 2.69 -6.49 -12.96
C PRO A 177 1.27 -6.49 -13.51
N ASP A 178 0.34 -6.74 -12.61
CA ASP A 178 -1.11 -6.66 -12.78
C ASP A 178 -1.65 -5.55 -11.86
N VAL A 179 -2.96 -5.29 -11.93
CA VAL A 179 -3.62 -4.30 -11.07
C VAL A 179 -4.84 -4.91 -10.41
N ALA A 180 -4.81 -5.05 -9.09
CA ALA A 180 -6.02 -5.24 -8.31
C ALA A 180 -6.73 -3.90 -8.15
N VAL A 181 -8.00 -3.86 -8.54
CA VAL A 181 -8.85 -2.68 -8.44
C VAL A 181 -9.98 -3.00 -7.49
N ALA A 182 -10.18 -2.18 -6.47
CA ALA A 182 -11.33 -2.28 -5.59
C ALA A 182 -12.21 -1.04 -5.73
N GLY A 183 -13.52 -1.30 -5.69
CA GLY A 183 -14.55 -0.27 -5.74
C GLY A 183 -15.25 -0.13 -4.39
N TYR A 184 -16.55 0.11 -4.42
CA TYR A 184 -17.32 0.24 -3.19
C TYR A 184 -17.35 -1.09 -2.41
N THR A 185 -17.67 -2.21 -3.07
CA THR A 185 -17.76 -3.54 -2.44
C THR A 185 -17.10 -4.66 -3.22
N ASP A 186 -16.71 -4.39 -4.46
CA ASP A 186 -16.21 -5.38 -5.40
C ASP A 186 -14.70 -5.24 -5.57
N VAL A 187 -14.06 -6.36 -5.91
CA VAL A 187 -12.64 -6.40 -6.29
C VAL A 187 -12.52 -7.05 -7.66
N TRP A 188 -11.73 -6.42 -8.52
CA TRP A 188 -11.38 -6.91 -9.85
C TRP A 188 -9.87 -7.09 -9.95
N LEU A 189 -9.47 -7.99 -10.84
CA LEU A 189 -8.09 -8.13 -11.29
C LEU A 189 -8.00 -7.71 -12.75
N ALA A 190 -7.17 -6.72 -13.02
CA ALA A 190 -6.78 -6.32 -14.37
C ALA A 190 -5.41 -6.90 -14.71
N SER A 191 -5.34 -7.68 -15.78
CA SER A 191 -4.13 -8.34 -16.28
C SER A 191 -3.96 -8.13 -17.79
N ASP A 192 -2.83 -8.59 -18.35
CA ASP A 192 -2.46 -8.38 -19.77
C ASP A 192 -2.45 -6.88 -20.15
N ILE A 193 -2.06 -6.02 -19.21
CA ILE A 193 -2.06 -4.57 -19.39
C ILE A 193 -0.90 -4.16 -20.29
N THR A 194 -1.21 -3.67 -21.48
CA THR A 194 -0.23 -3.17 -22.45
C THR A 194 -0.74 -1.91 -23.16
N LYS A 195 0.14 -1.23 -23.91
CA LYS A 195 -0.22 -0.05 -24.73
C LYS A 195 -1.27 -0.33 -25.82
N ALA A 196 -1.51 -1.59 -26.20
CA ALA A 196 -2.40 -1.96 -27.32
C ALA A 196 -3.14 -3.30 -27.11
N GLY A 197 -4.31 -3.49 -27.73
CA GLY A 197 -5.17 -4.68 -27.51
C GLY A 197 -5.86 -4.62 -26.15
N ASP A 198 -6.89 -5.43 -25.85
CA ASP A 198 -7.69 -5.28 -24.62
C ASP A 198 -7.00 -5.86 -23.38
N ALA A 199 -7.09 -5.16 -22.23
CA ALA A 199 -6.70 -5.72 -20.94
C ALA A 199 -7.79 -6.70 -20.46
N LYS A 200 -7.40 -7.76 -19.77
CA LYS A 200 -8.33 -8.71 -19.17
C LYS A 200 -8.79 -8.17 -17.82
N ILE A 201 -10.11 -8.05 -17.63
CA ILE A 201 -10.71 -7.59 -16.36
C ILE A 201 -11.56 -8.72 -15.79
N ASP A 202 -11.08 -9.38 -14.74
CA ASP A 202 -11.79 -10.43 -14.04
C ASP A 202 -12.43 -9.87 -12.76
N HIS A 203 -13.72 -10.13 -12.55
CA HIS A 203 -14.40 -9.81 -11.29
C HIS A 203 -14.12 -10.94 -10.29
N ILE A 204 -13.21 -10.71 -9.36
CA ILE A 204 -12.70 -11.76 -8.44
C ILE A 204 -13.45 -11.80 -7.11
N TYR A 205 -14.22 -10.76 -6.78
CA TYR A 205 -15.06 -10.73 -5.59
C TYR A 205 -16.29 -9.86 -5.73
N ALA A 206 -17.46 -10.43 -5.44
CA ALA A 206 -18.77 -9.80 -5.54
C ALA A 206 -19.55 -9.79 -4.21
N TYR A 207 -20.10 -8.62 -3.89
CA TYR A 207 -21.00 -8.21 -2.80
C TYR A 207 -21.86 -9.24 -2.01
N ASP A 208 -22.41 -10.32 -2.60
CA ASP A 208 -23.61 -10.96 -2.02
C ASP A 208 -23.38 -12.02 -0.92
N LEU A 209 -22.15 -12.45 -0.61
CA LEU A 209 -21.92 -13.62 0.27
C LEU A 209 -20.72 -13.53 1.24
N GLY A 210 -20.19 -12.33 1.55
CA GLY A 210 -18.96 -12.20 2.34
C GLY A 210 -18.91 -11.07 3.39
N PRO A 211 -17.77 -10.92 4.10
CA PRO A 211 -17.63 -10.16 5.36
C PRO A 211 -17.90 -8.65 5.28
N PHE A 212 -17.87 -8.05 4.09
CA PHE A 212 -17.88 -6.60 3.88
C PHE A 212 -19.28 -5.96 3.79
N HIS A 213 -20.31 -6.50 4.46
CA HIS A 213 -21.71 -5.98 4.42
C HIS A 213 -21.80 -4.44 4.34
N HIS A 214 -21.94 -3.90 3.12
CA HIS A 214 -22.01 -2.45 2.81
C HIS A 214 -20.81 -1.61 3.28
N LYS A 215 -19.61 -2.17 3.30
CA LYS A 215 -18.39 -1.46 3.71
C LYS A 215 -17.52 -1.15 2.51
N THR A 216 -17.26 0.14 2.36
CA THR A 216 -16.35 0.69 1.37
C THR A 216 -14.94 0.15 1.55
N ILE A 217 -14.31 -0.33 0.48
CA ILE A 217 -12.87 -0.64 0.48
C ILE A 217 -12.11 0.69 0.42
N MET A 218 -11.14 0.86 1.32
CA MET A 218 -10.45 2.13 1.57
C MET A 218 -8.97 2.09 1.22
N SER A 219 -8.34 0.92 1.27
CA SER A 219 -6.92 0.73 0.96
C SER A 219 -6.63 -0.74 0.68
N GLY A 220 -5.45 -1.04 0.16
CA GLY A 220 -4.94 -2.38 0.00
C GLY A 220 -3.42 -2.40 -0.19
N THR A 221 -2.84 -3.59 -0.11
CA THR A 221 -1.42 -3.85 -0.33
C THR A 221 -1.26 -5.26 -0.88
N SER A 222 -0.14 -5.54 -1.54
CA SER A 222 0.19 -6.89 -2.01
C SER A 222 1.65 -7.23 -1.74
N GLY A 223 1.95 -8.52 -1.73
CA GLY A 223 3.30 -9.07 -1.57
C GLY A 223 3.32 -10.60 -1.62
N ASP A 224 4.49 -11.18 -1.91
CA ASP A 224 4.69 -12.63 -2.09
C ASP A 224 5.03 -13.30 -0.74
N ALA A 225 4.00 -13.64 0.03
CA ALA A 225 4.16 -14.19 1.37
C ALA A 225 4.58 -15.65 1.36
N ASN A 226 4.28 -16.37 0.27
CA ASN A 226 4.52 -17.80 0.15
C ASN A 226 5.72 -18.17 -0.75
N GLY A 227 6.34 -17.18 -1.40
CA GLY A 227 7.51 -17.34 -2.25
C GLY A 227 7.23 -18.03 -3.59
N ASP A 228 5.97 -18.16 -4.01
CA ASP A 228 5.60 -18.82 -5.26
C ASP A 228 5.73 -17.91 -6.50
N GLY A 229 6.06 -16.63 -6.28
CA GLY A 229 6.22 -15.61 -7.30
C GLY A 229 4.93 -14.90 -7.68
N ARG A 230 3.83 -15.14 -6.96
CA ARG A 230 2.57 -14.40 -7.05
C ARG A 230 2.29 -13.71 -5.73
N ASP A 231 1.82 -12.48 -5.83
CA ASP A 231 1.49 -11.70 -4.67
C ASP A 231 0.14 -12.14 -4.08
N GLU A 232 0.09 -12.25 -2.76
CA GLU A 232 -1.12 -12.13 -1.96
C GLU A 232 -1.65 -10.69 -2.03
N LEU A 233 -2.97 -10.52 -1.98
CA LEU A 233 -3.62 -9.21 -1.89
C LEU A 233 -4.33 -9.08 -0.54
N VAL A 234 -4.07 -7.99 0.17
CA VAL A 234 -4.81 -7.61 1.38
C VAL A 234 -5.56 -6.32 1.13
N VAL A 235 -6.85 -6.29 1.44
CA VAL A 235 -7.67 -5.08 1.34
C VAL A 235 -8.26 -4.70 2.70
N PHE A 236 -8.36 -3.39 2.92
CA PHE A 236 -8.83 -2.76 4.14
C PHE A 236 -10.11 -1.99 3.86
N GLY A 237 -11.19 -2.38 4.52
CA GLY A 237 -12.50 -1.74 4.46
C GLY A 237 -12.73 -0.73 5.58
N GLN A 238 -13.76 0.09 5.40
CA GLN A 238 -14.26 0.99 6.43
C GLN A 238 -14.57 0.22 7.73
N THR A 239 -14.33 0.82 8.89
CA THR A 239 -14.51 0.19 10.23
C THR A 239 -13.61 -1.03 10.49
N ALA A 240 -12.37 -1.02 9.96
CA ALA A 240 -11.34 -2.02 10.22
C ALA A 240 -11.77 -3.44 9.82
N TYR A 241 -12.31 -3.58 8.61
CA TYR A 241 -12.45 -4.90 8.00
C TYR A 241 -11.17 -5.19 7.20
N THR A 242 -10.55 -6.33 7.44
CA THR A 242 -9.43 -6.81 6.61
C THR A 242 -9.85 -8.10 5.93
N ALA A 243 -9.50 -8.25 4.65
CA ALA A 243 -9.57 -9.53 3.96
C ALA A 243 -8.26 -9.82 3.22
N LEU A 244 -7.85 -11.07 3.31
CA LEU A 244 -6.71 -11.64 2.61
C LEU A 244 -7.22 -12.48 1.43
N PHE A 245 -6.69 -12.15 0.27
CA PHE A 245 -6.90 -12.82 -0.99
C PHE A 245 -5.60 -13.51 -1.41
N THR A 246 -5.69 -14.77 -1.80
CA THR A 246 -4.60 -15.51 -2.43
C THR A 246 -5.16 -16.32 -3.59
N GLN A 247 -4.28 -16.89 -4.41
CA GLN A 247 -4.68 -17.80 -5.48
C GLN A 247 -4.73 -19.23 -5.00
N VAL A 248 -5.91 -19.83 -5.14
CA VAL A 248 -6.14 -21.25 -4.86
C VAL A 248 -6.61 -21.90 -6.16
N ASN A 249 -5.79 -22.79 -6.72
CA ASN A 249 -6.03 -23.42 -8.03
C ASN A 249 -6.20 -22.39 -9.19
N ASP A 250 -5.33 -21.37 -9.23
CA ASP A 250 -5.35 -20.29 -10.22
C ASP A 250 -6.62 -19.40 -10.20
N GLU A 251 -7.39 -19.45 -9.11
CA GLU A 251 -8.50 -18.54 -8.85
C GLU A 251 -8.23 -17.73 -7.58
N PHE A 252 -8.48 -16.41 -7.64
CA PHE A 252 -8.43 -15.56 -6.44
C PHE A 252 -9.56 -15.94 -5.48
N GLN A 253 -9.19 -16.25 -4.25
CA GLN A 253 -10.13 -16.59 -3.18
C GLN A 253 -9.84 -15.79 -1.93
N VAL A 254 -10.90 -15.42 -1.22
CA VAL A 254 -10.76 -14.90 0.14
C VAL A 254 -10.51 -16.09 1.07
N VAL A 255 -9.30 -16.16 1.61
CA VAL A 255 -8.90 -17.25 2.50
C VAL A 255 -9.02 -16.89 3.97
N TRP A 256 -9.00 -15.58 4.27
CA TRP A 256 -9.15 -15.09 5.63
C TRP A 256 -9.77 -13.69 5.66
N TRP A 257 -10.54 -13.41 6.71
CA TRP A 257 -11.03 -12.07 7.01
C TRP A 257 -11.33 -11.90 8.49
N GLU A 258 -11.26 -10.65 8.97
CA GLU A 258 -11.66 -10.32 10.34
C GLU A 258 -12.20 -8.89 10.45
N PHE A 259 -13.10 -8.71 11.42
CA PHE A 259 -13.61 -7.40 11.82
C PHE A 259 -12.80 -6.85 13.00
N GLY A 260 -12.48 -5.56 12.97
CA GLY A 260 -11.73 -4.87 14.02
C GLY A 260 -10.21 -4.92 13.84
N LEU A 261 -9.72 -5.50 12.74
CA LEU A 261 -8.30 -5.58 12.41
C LEU A 261 -7.99 -4.77 11.16
N GLY A 262 -6.82 -4.12 11.16
CA GLY A 262 -6.17 -3.54 9.98
C GLY A 262 -6.92 -2.36 9.33
N SER A 263 -6.36 -1.15 9.43
CA SER A 263 -6.76 -0.02 8.57
C SER A 263 -5.64 0.44 7.63
N ALA A 264 -4.46 -0.15 7.77
CA ALA A 264 -3.28 0.05 6.96
C ALA A 264 -2.49 -1.26 6.95
N GLY A 265 -1.73 -1.49 5.89
CA GLY A 265 -0.77 -2.57 5.84
C GLY A 265 0.29 -2.34 4.78
N ASP A 266 1.36 -3.10 4.88
CA ASP A 266 2.49 -3.06 3.96
C ASP A 266 3.20 -4.42 3.98
N PHE A 267 3.66 -4.86 2.81
CA PHE A 267 4.49 -6.06 2.67
C PHE A 267 5.99 -5.73 2.57
N GLY A 268 6.82 -6.65 3.05
CA GLY A 268 8.27 -6.63 2.88
C GLY A 268 8.95 -7.66 3.78
N ASP A 269 10.14 -8.12 3.37
CA ASP A 269 10.89 -9.16 4.08
C ASP A 269 11.70 -8.55 5.25
N ILE A 270 11.19 -8.63 6.47
CA ILE A 270 11.79 -8.03 7.67
C ILE A 270 12.96 -8.87 8.18
N ASN A 271 12.87 -10.19 8.02
CA ASN A 271 13.84 -11.15 8.58
C ASN A 271 14.84 -11.70 7.55
N HIS A 272 14.70 -11.30 6.29
CA HIS A 272 15.49 -11.72 5.14
C HIS A 272 15.49 -13.24 4.92
N ASP A 273 14.35 -13.89 5.12
CA ASP A 273 14.19 -15.34 4.89
C ASP A 273 13.72 -15.69 3.47
N GLY A 274 13.41 -14.67 2.65
CA GLY A 274 12.97 -14.81 1.27
C GLY A 274 11.46 -14.87 1.08
N TYR A 275 10.68 -14.75 2.15
CA TYR A 275 9.23 -14.58 2.12
C TYR A 275 8.88 -13.16 2.55
N GLU A 276 7.90 -12.52 1.90
CA GLU A 276 7.48 -11.19 2.34
C GLU A 276 6.58 -11.27 3.58
N ASP A 277 6.89 -10.47 4.59
CA ASP A 277 6.07 -10.34 5.79
C ASP A 277 5.01 -9.27 5.62
N LEU A 278 3.85 -9.45 6.25
CA LEU A 278 2.79 -8.46 6.28
C LEU A 278 2.77 -7.73 7.61
N VAL A 279 2.86 -6.40 7.59
CA VAL A 279 2.54 -5.57 8.75
C VAL A 279 1.14 -5.00 8.62
N LEU A 280 0.34 -5.16 9.67
CA LEU A 280 -1.00 -4.60 9.81
C LEU A 280 -1.04 -3.53 10.89
N GLY A 281 -1.51 -2.35 10.52
CA GLY A 281 -1.77 -1.24 11.43
C GLY A 281 -3.18 -1.29 12.01
N MET A 282 -3.32 -1.25 13.34
CA MET A 282 -4.58 -1.46 14.07
C MET A 282 -4.85 -0.30 15.05
N PRO A 283 -5.07 0.92 14.54
CA PRO A 283 -5.13 2.14 15.36
C PRO A 283 -6.32 2.17 16.34
N TYR A 284 -7.40 1.45 16.05
CA TYR A 284 -8.63 1.49 16.84
C TYR A 284 -8.71 0.44 17.96
N MET A 285 -7.67 -0.38 18.12
CA MET A 285 -7.61 -1.38 19.18
C MET A 285 -7.30 -0.77 20.54
N ASP A 286 -7.72 -1.46 21.61
CA ASP A 286 -7.45 -1.11 23.01
C ASP A 286 -7.78 0.36 23.34
N ASP A 287 -9.06 0.73 23.21
CA ASP A 287 -9.54 2.09 23.41
C ASP A 287 -8.78 3.14 22.57
N GLU A 288 -8.44 2.78 21.33
CA GLU A 288 -7.68 3.61 20.38
C GLU A 288 -6.25 3.96 20.84
N THR A 289 -5.67 3.24 21.79
CA THR A 289 -4.21 3.30 22.03
C THR A 289 -3.45 2.76 20.81
N GLY A 290 -4.03 1.76 20.14
CA GLY A 290 -3.57 1.21 18.86
C GLY A 290 -2.50 0.12 18.97
N ARG A 291 -2.38 -0.68 17.90
CA ARG A 291 -1.40 -1.78 17.76
C ARG A 291 -0.85 -1.84 16.34
N ALA A 292 0.24 -2.57 16.17
CA ALA A 292 0.62 -3.15 14.90
C ALA A 292 0.80 -4.67 15.05
N GLN A 293 0.53 -5.44 14.01
CA GLN A 293 0.86 -6.87 13.96
C GLN A 293 1.77 -7.14 12.77
N ILE A 294 2.72 -8.04 12.96
CA ILE A 294 3.52 -8.64 11.89
C ILE A 294 3.02 -10.06 11.73
N TRP A 295 2.68 -10.44 10.50
CA TRP A 295 2.41 -11.80 10.11
C TRP A 295 3.61 -12.26 9.30
N TRP A 296 4.33 -13.23 9.84
CA TRP A 296 5.56 -13.72 9.23
C TRP A 296 5.25 -14.59 8.02
N GLY A 297 5.90 -14.30 6.90
CA GLY A 297 5.83 -15.10 5.68
C GLY A 297 6.53 -16.45 5.85
N ASP A 298 6.05 -17.48 5.18
CA ASP A 298 6.70 -18.78 5.06
C ASP A 298 6.24 -19.53 3.82
N SER A 299 6.72 -20.75 3.59
CA SER A 299 6.33 -21.54 2.41
C SER A 299 4.84 -21.86 2.28
N ASP A 300 4.06 -21.68 3.35
CA ASP A 300 2.61 -21.86 3.40
C ASP A 300 1.86 -20.50 3.46
N GLY A 301 2.56 -19.37 3.26
CA GLY A 301 2.03 -18.02 3.36
C GLY A 301 2.20 -17.46 4.76
N PHE A 302 1.13 -17.43 5.56
CA PHE A 302 1.18 -16.97 6.97
C PHE A 302 1.03 -18.14 7.96
N GLY A 303 1.57 -19.30 7.62
CA GLY A 303 1.53 -20.49 8.48
C GLY A 303 0.32 -21.39 8.24
N GLY A 304 -0.38 -21.19 7.12
CA GLY A 304 -1.44 -22.08 6.66
C GLY A 304 -2.41 -21.46 5.65
N PRO A 305 -3.24 -22.28 4.98
CA PRO A 305 -4.13 -21.84 3.91
C PRO A 305 -5.35 -21.04 4.39
N ASP A 306 -5.62 -20.98 5.70
CA ASP A 306 -6.81 -20.35 6.29
C ASP A 306 -6.50 -18.99 6.97
N GLY A 307 -5.31 -18.42 6.75
CA GLY A 307 -4.84 -17.18 7.40
C GLY A 307 -3.74 -17.43 8.44
N PRO A 308 -3.41 -16.42 9.27
CA PRO A 308 -2.21 -16.44 10.10
C PRO A 308 -2.32 -17.48 11.24
N ASP A 309 -1.32 -18.36 11.36
CA ASP A 309 -1.15 -19.17 12.59
C ASP A 309 -0.84 -18.20 13.75
N PRO A 310 -1.54 -18.26 14.90
CA PRO A 310 -1.18 -17.48 16.08
C PRO A 310 0.30 -17.56 16.50
N GLY A 311 0.99 -18.66 16.18
CA GLY A 311 2.43 -18.83 16.40
C GLY A 311 3.34 -17.99 15.49
N GLN A 312 2.80 -17.44 14.40
CA GLN A 312 3.49 -16.63 13.40
C GLN A 312 3.04 -15.17 13.40
N VAL A 313 2.33 -14.74 14.44
CA VAL A 313 1.93 -13.34 14.62
C VAL A 313 2.75 -12.70 15.73
N THR A 314 3.44 -11.61 15.42
CA THR A 314 4.07 -10.74 16.42
C THR A 314 3.24 -9.47 16.58
N THR A 315 2.74 -9.22 17.79
CA THR A 315 1.99 -7.99 18.09
C THR A 315 2.89 -6.96 18.77
N LEU A 316 2.85 -5.73 18.24
CA LEU A 316 3.52 -4.56 18.77
C LEU A 316 2.49 -3.59 19.37
N SER A 317 2.85 -3.00 20.49
CA SER A 317 2.18 -1.84 21.07
C SER A 317 3.23 -0.83 21.52
N GLN A 318 2.82 0.40 21.79
CA GLN A 318 3.74 1.44 22.28
C GLN A 318 4.46 1.00 23.57
N TYR A 319 3.77 0.24 24.43
CA TYR A 319 4.32 -0.33 25.66
C TYR A 319 5.44 -1.35 25.44
N ALA A 320 5.31 -2.20 24.41
CA ALA A 320 6.17 -3.35 24.22
C ALA A 320 7.60 -2.97 23.80
N CYS A 321 7.77 -1.80 23.19
CA CYS A 321 9.00 -1.44 22.50
C CYS A 321 9.72 -0.21 23.10
N GLY A 322 9.26 0.31 24.25
CA GLY A 322 9.82 1.52 24.85
C GLY A 322 9.68 2.75 23.94
N LEU A 323 8.63 2.77 23.12
CA LEU A 323 8.39 3.80 22.10
C LEU A 323 7.73 5.06 22.67
N GLY A 324 7.23 4.99 23.90
CA GLY A 324 6.54 6.07 24.59
C GLY A 324 5.65 5.50 25.68
N ASP A 325 4.96 6.38 26.39
CA ASP A 325 3.81 5.98 27.20
C ASP A 325 2.64 5.76 26.23
N SER A 326 1.95 4.63 26.29
CA SER A 326 0.71 4.47 25.50
C SER A 326 -0.41 5.22 26.19
N GLU A 327 -0.98 6.21 25.52
CA GLU A 327 -2.12 7.01 25.97
C GLU A 327 -3.38 6.66 25.17
N LEU A 328 -4.54 6.88 25.80
CA LEU A 328 -5.83 6.59 25.18
C LEU A 328 -6.04 7.52 23.98
N GLY A 329 -6.27 6.94 22.81
CA GLY A 329 -6.57 7.69 21.58
C GLY A 329 -5.37 8.05 20.71
N ASP A 330 -4.15 7.57 21.01
CA ASP A 330 -2.95 7.88 20.20
C ASP A 330 -2.98 7.27 18.80
N GLN A 331 -3.71 6.17 18.65
CA GLN A 331 -3.90 5.41 17.42
C GLN A 331 -2.58 4.91 16.82
N PHE A 332 -1.74 4.26 17.63
CA PHE A 332 -0.54 3.60 17.12
C PHE A 332 -0.87 2.56 16.06
N GLY A 333 -0.09 2.52 14.98
CA GLY A 333 -0.38 1.69 13.80
C GLY A 333 -1.32 2.37 12.81
N HIS A 334 -1.57 3.68 12.92
CA HIS A 334 -2.43 4.40 11.97
C HIS A 334 -1.93 4.29 10.52
N THR A 335 -0.61 4.36 10.33
CA THR A 335 0.06 4.01 9.08
C THR A 335 1.30 3.18 9.39
N VAL A 336 1.57 2.19 8.54
CA VAL A 336 2.73 1.32 8.60
C VAL A 336 3.40 1.26 7.24
N ARG A 337 4.74 1.16 7.21
CA ARG A 337 5.55 1.01 6.00
C ARG A 337 6.75 0.12 6.24
N LEU A 338 7.03 -0.78 5.32
CA LEU A 338 8.22 -1.60 5.25
C LEU A 338 9.15 -1.10 4.14
N TYR A 339 10.42 -0.93 4.49
CA TYR A 339 11.46 -0.44 3.59
C TYR A 339 12.84 -0.71 4.18
N ASP A 340 13.85 -0.90 3.35
CA ASP A 340 15.24 -1.04 3.80
C ASP A 340 15.93 0.34 3.79
N ALA A 341 15.88 1.05 4.92
CA ALA A 341 16.36 2.43 5.00
C ALA A 341 17.88 2.55 4.98
N ASN A 342 18.57 1.55 5.53
CA ASN A 342 20.02 1.50 5.72
C ASN A 342 20.73 0.61 4.71
N ARG A 343 19.98 -0.05 3.82
CA ARG A 343 20.47 -0.94 2.76
C ARG A 343 21.25 -2.13 3.33
N ASP A 344 20.77 -2.68 4.44
CA ASP A 344 21.39 -3.85 5.08
C ASP A 344 20.75 -5.18 4.66
N GLY A 345 19.69 -5.14 3.85
CA GLY A 345 18.97 -6.29 3.35
C GLY A 345 17.79 -6.74 4.22
N PHE A 346 17.54 -6.08 5.36
CA PHE A 346 16.38 -6.36 6.20
C PHE A 346 15.33 -5.25 6.08
N GLY A 347 14.06 -5.63 6.00
CA GLY A 347 12.95 -4.67 6.03
C GLY A 347 12.84 -3.97 7.38
N ASP A 348 12.93 -2.64 7.38
CA ASP A 348 12.63 -1.81 8.54
C ASP A 348 11.16 -1.42 8.58
N LEU A 349 10.58 -1.35 9.78
CA LEU A 349 9.22 -0.86 9.98
C LEU A 349 9.22 0.62 10.35
N ALA A 350 8.54 1.45 9.57
CA ALA A 350 8.00 2.72 10.05
C ALA A 350 6.53 2.55 10.50
N VAL A 351 6.20 3.09 11.67
CA VAL A 351 4.86 3.04 12.26
C VAL A 351 4.50 4.39 12.86
N THR A 352 3.24 4.80 12.78
CA THR A 352 2.78 6.13 13.21
C THR A 352 1.70 6.07 14.28
N ALA A 353 1.65 7.12 15.12
CA ALA A 353 0.58 7.41 16.06
C ALA A 353 0.26 8.91 15.95
N PRO A 354 -0.65 9.32 15.06
CA PRO A 354 -0.88 10.74 14.76
C PRO A 354 -1.57 11.50 15.89
N TYR A 355 -2.16 10.82 16.87
CA TYR A 355 -2.89 11.47 17.95
C TYR A 355 -2.10 11.51 19.28
N GLU A 356 -0.89 10.95 19.25
CA GLU A 356 0.11 10.95 20.32
C GLU A 356 0.39 12.36 20.87
N ASN A 357 0.56 12.46 22.19
CA ASN A 357 0.96 13.67 22.91
C ASN A 357 0.08 14.89 22.57
N ALA A 358 -1.21 14.83 22.94
CA ALA A 358 -2.20 15.86 22.65
C ALA A 358 -2.36 16.17 21.14
N LYS A 359 -2.24 15.14 20.30
CA LYS A 359 -2.36 15.16 18.83
C LYS A 359 -1.21 15.82 18.09
N ASP A 360 -0.05 15.96 18.73
CA ASP A 360 1.16 16.39 18.05
C ASP A 360 1.59 15.33 17.02
N GLY A 361 1.45 14.06 17.41
CA GLY A 361 1.73 12.90 16.57
C GLY A 361 3.19 12.47 16.59
N ALA A 362 3.43 11.20 16.29
CA ALA A 362 4.76 10.60 16.27
C ALA A 362 4.91 9.53 15.18
N VAL A 363 6.16 9.32 14.77
CA VAL A 363 6.59 8.27 13.85
C VAL A 363 7.80 7.57 14.44
N TRP A 364 7.83 6.24 14.37
CA TRP A 364 8.98 5.43 14.79
C TRP A 364 9.49 4.61 13.62
N ARG A 365 10.82 4.50 13.49
CA ARG A 365 11.51 3.49 12.66
C ARG A 365 12.09 2.42 13.58
N LEU A 366 11.76 1.17 13.31
CA LEU A 366 12.24 -0.03 13.98
C LEU A 366 13.05 -0.86 12.97
N PRO A 367 14.36 -1.05 13.18
CA PRO A 367 15.16 -1.81 12.23
C PRO A 367 14.80 -3.30 12.17
N GLY A 368 14.87 -3.87 10.96
CA GLY A 368 14.76 -5.31 10.72
C GLY A 368 16.03 -6.06 11.07
N THR A 369 15.91 -7.35 11.36
CA THR A 369 17.04 -8.28 11.57
C THR A 369 16.59 -9.69 11.26
N ALA A 370 17.53 -10.64 11.14
CA ALA A 370 17.23 -12.06 10.97
C ALA A 370 16.37 -12.69 12.10
N ASN A 371 16.14 -11.99 13.21
CA ASN A 371 15.25 -12.44 14.29
C ASN A 371 13.99 -11.56 14.41
N GLY A 372 13.67 -10.80 13.35
CA GLY A 372 12.61 -9.79 13.32
C GLY A 372 13.09 -8.41 13.77
N LEU A 373 12.13 -7.55 14.15
CA LEU A 373 12.41 -6.16 14.51
C LEU A 373 13.23 -6.02 15.80
N THR A 374 14.06 -4.97 15.86
CA THR A 374 14.85 -4.63 17.04
C THR A 374 14.63 -3.19 17.51
N ALA A 375 14.74 -2.97 18.82
CA ALA A 375 14.80 -1.63 19.40
C ALA A 375 16.19 -0.99 19.25
N VAL A 376 17.24 -1.78 18.96
CA VAL A 376 18.60 -1.25 18.79
C VAL A 376 18.69 -0.48 17.48
N GLY A 377 19.00 0.81 17.57
CA GLY A 377 19.07 1.68 16.39
C GLY A 377 17.70 2.20 15.94
N SER A 378 16.64 1.98 16.73
CA SER A 378 15.35 2.60 16.47
C SER A 378 15.43 4.13 16.59
N GLN A 379 14.57 4.79 15.84
CA GLN A 379 14.49 6.25 15.80
C GLN A 379 13.03 6.67 16.00
N SER A 380 12.84 7.80 16.68
CA SER A 380 11.53 8.43 16.82
C SER A 380 11.58 9.86 16.32
N PHE A 381 10.50 10.24 15.64
CA PHE A 381 10.31 11.54 15.03
C PHE A 381 8.99 12.12 15.55
N ASP A 382 9.05 13.36 16.01
CA ASP A 382 7.90 14.16 16.42
C ASP A 382 8.18 15.63 16.05
N PRO A 383 7.16 16.51 16.04
CA PRO A 383 7.36 17.90 15.66
C PRO A 383 8.50 18.58 16.44
N PRO A 384 8.58 18.50 17.80
CA PRO A 384 9.71 19.08 18.55
C PRO A 384 11.09 18.59 18.11
N ARG A 385 11.28 17.29 17.88
CA ARG A 385 12.56 16.69 17.44
C ARG A 385 12.96 17.16 16.04
N LEU A 386 11.99 17.50 15.20
CA LEU A 386 12.22 18.07 13.87
C LEU A 386 12.31 19.61 13.87
N GLY A 387 12.27 20.25 15.04
CA GLY A 387 12.32 21.70 15.17
C GLY A 387 11.02 22.39 14.73
N VAL A 388 9.92 21.66 14.66
CA VAL A 388 8.58 22.17 14.32
C VAL A 388 7.78 22.33 15.60
N ASN A 389 7.33 23.55 15.89
CA ASN A 389 6.43 23.80 17.01
C ASN A 389 5.00 23.94 16.49
N SER A 390 4.26 22.82 16.44
CA SER A 390 2.89 22.80 15.94
C SER A 390 2.03 21.87 16.78
N PRO A 391 1.50 22.35 17.94
CA PRO A 391 0.59 21.56 18.74
C PRO A 391 -0.62 21.08 17.93
N GLY A 392 -0.97 19.80 18.03
CA GLY A 392 -2.09 19.24 17.28
C GLY A 392 -1.82 19.00 15.79
N ALA A 393 -0.54 18.92 15.38
CA ALA A 393 -0.13 18.75 13.97
C ALA A 393 -0.60 17.44 13.32
N ARG A 394 -0.87 16.41 14.13
CA ARG A 394 -1.14 15.04 13.67
C ARG A 394 -0.01 14.49 12.80
N PHE A 395 1.22 14.67 13.27
CA PHE A 395 2.40 14.19 12.57
C PHE A 395 2.33 12.67 12.38
N GLY A 396 2.58 12.19 11.16
CA GLY A 396 2.43 10.77 10.81
C GLY A 396 1.02 10.32 10.42
N LEU A 397 0.05 11.24 10.26
CA LEU A 397 -1.29 10.91 9.77
C LEU A 397 -1.26 10.30 8.36
N VAL A 398 -0.30 10.72 7.55
CA VAL A 398 -0.01 10.17 6.22
C VAL A 398 1.49 9.87 6.14
N LEU A 399 1.82 8.66 5.72
CA LEU A 399 3.19 8.24 5.43
C LEU A 399 3.19 7.45 4.11
N ASN A 400 3.77 8.04 3.07
CA ASN A 400 3.86 7.45 1.73
C ASN A 400 5.23 6.75 1.53
N ARG A 401 5.28 5.79 0.60
CA ARG A 401 6.51 5.08 0.20
C ARG A 401 7.47 5.98 -0.58
#